data_AF-A0AAD8NL77-F1
#
_entry.id   AF-A0AAD8NL77-F1
#
_cell.length_a   1.000
_cell.length_b   1.000
_cell.length_c   1.000
_cell.angle_alpha   90.00
_cell.angle_beta   90.00
_cell.angle_gamma   90.00
#
_symmetry.space_group_name_H-M   'P 1'
#
loop_
_entity.id
_entity.type
_entity.pdbx_description
1 polymer ?
#
loop_
_entity_poly.entity_id
_entity_poly.type
_entity_poly.pdbx_seq_one_letter_code
_entity_poly.pdbx_strand_id
1 'polypeptide(L)'
;MSSSSTSVSNIIGNPRIFKVDLDGNVYCHHDIVAVLRVVRRKTNHNGQQFYGCSQWPRFDCKFFLWKQDFDVMIEAQANITPSSYEALRKQNLDLVQENKMLKGKICAANSKWKKLFFVLIVIAFWLYLSK
;
A
#
# COMPACT_ATOMS: atom_id res chain seq x y z
N MET A 1 -7.58 -24.19 24.63
CA MET A 1 -6.64 -24.33 23.51
C MET A 1 -7.18 -23.48 22.39
N SER A 2 -6.63 -22.28 22.21
CA SER A 2 -7.16 -21.32 21.23
C SER A 2 -6.01 -20.93 20.32
N SER A 3 -5.92 -21.62 19.18
CA SER A 3 -5.00 -21.31 18.10
C SER A 3 -5.34 -19.92 17.58
N SER A 4 -4.50 -18.92 17.89
CA SER A 4 -4.57 -17.61 17.26
C SER A 4 -4.07 -17.75 15.82
N SER A 5 -4.95 -18.26 14.97
CA SER A 5 -4.79 -18.25 13.52
C SER A 5 -4.92 -16.81 13.07
N THR A 6 -3.82 -16.05 13.09
CA THR A 6 -3.77 -14.74 12.44
C THR A 6 -3.94 -15.00 10.95
N SER A 7 -5.16 -14.83 10.45
CA SER A 7 -5.49 -15.05 9.05
C SER A 7 -4.73 -14.03 8.20
N VAL A 8 -3.99 -14.52 7.21
CA VAL A 8 -3.24 -13.75 6.19
C VAL A 8 -4.06 -12.58 5.62
N SER A 9 -5.39 -12.71 5.60
CA SER A 9 -6.35 -11.68 5.19
C SER A 9 -6.28 -10.36 5.96
N ASN A 10 -5.89 -10.34 7.24
CA ASN A 10 -5.79 -9.09 8.03
C ASN A 10 -4.51 -8.29 7.78
N ILE A 11 -3.44 -8.93 7.30
CA ILE A 11 -2.18 -8.26 6.92
C ILE A 11 -2.39 -7.45 5.62
N ILE A 12 -3.22 -7.97 4.71
CA ILE A 12 -3.43 -7.40 3.38
C ILE A 12 -4.36 -6.15 3.41
N GLY A 13 -5.25 -6.04 4.40
CA GLY A 13 -6.24 -4.95 4.47
C GLY A 13 -5.65 -3.56 4.78
N ASN A 14 -4.46 -3.50 5.38
CA ASN A 14 -3.71 -2.26 5.62
C ASN A 14 -2.21 -2.59 5.77
N PRO A 15 -1.45 -2.69 4.66
CA PRO A 15 -0.05 -3.05 4.73
C PRO A 15 0.70 -1.95 5.49
N ARG A 16 1.21 -2.29 6.68
CA ARG A 16 2.20 -1.43 7.34
C ARG A 16 3.46 -1.50 6.51
N ILE A 17 3.68 -0.48 5.67
CA ILE A 17 4.87 -0.38 4.84
C ILE A 17 6.06 -0.11 5.77
N PHE A 18 7.03 -1.00 5.76
CA PHE A 18 8.31 -0.82 6.43
C PHE A 18 9.44 -1.17 5.45
N LYS A 19 10.61 -0.62 5.70
CA LYS A 19 11.78 -0.81 4.85
C LYS A 19 12.51 -2.10 5.25
N VAL A 20 12.90 -2.87 4.24
CA VAL A 20 13.71 -4.09 4.36
C VAL A 20 14.83 -4.00 3.33
N ASP A 21 16.06 -4.36 3.70
CA ASP A 21 17.18 -4.41 2.75
C ASP A 21 17.39 -5.82 2.16
N LEU A 22 18.39 -5.96 1.29
CA LEU A 22 18.72 -7.22 0.63
C LEU A 22 19.26 -8.29 1.59
N ASP A 23 19.78 -7.87 2.74
CA ASP A 23 20.28 -8.76 3.79
C ASP A 23 19.15 -9.20 4.75
N GLY A 24 17.92 -8.73 4.52
CA GLY A 24 16.75 -9.05 5.33
C GLY A 24 16.64 -8.21 6.62
N ASN A 25 17.41 -7.12 6.76
CA ASN A 25 17.29 -6.24 7.91
C ASN A 25 16.02 -5.41 7.83
N VAL A 26 15.26 -5.39 8.91
CA VAL A 26 14.05 -4.57 9.06
C VAL A 26 14.42 -3.21 9.64
N TYR A 27 13.88 -2.12 9.09
CA TYR A 27 14.15 -0.76 9.55
C TYR A 27 12.93 -0.17 10.28
N CYS A 28 13.18 0.55 11.36
CA CYS A 28 12.13 1.27 12.10
C CYS A 28 11.83 2.65 11.46
N HIS A 29 10.90 3.42 12.04
CA HIS A 29 10.54 4.76 11.51
C HIS A 29 11.64 5.82 11.58
N HIS A 30 12.80 5.53 12.21
CA HIS A 30 13.98 6.40 12.17
C HIS A 30 14.95 6.02 11.05
N ASP A 31 14.58 5.09 10.17
CA ASP A 31 15.44 4.52 9.12
C ASP A 31 16.73 3.88 9.66
N ILE A 32 16.66 3.33 10.87
CA ILE A 32 17.73 2.53 11.49
C ILE A 32 17.26 1.09 11.67
N VAL A 33 18.21 0.16 11.69
CA VAL A 33 17.93 -1.27 11.84
C VAL A 33 17.17 -1.52 13.16
N ALA A 34 16.01 -2.16 13.04
CA ALA A 34 15.21 -2.64 14.13
C ALA A 34 15.84 -3.89 14.74
N VAL A 35 15.71 -4.03 16.06
CA VAL A 35 16.32 -5.12 16.82
C VAL A 35 15.28 -6.17 17.18
N LEU A 36 15.65 -7.44 17.09
CA LEU A 36 14.81 -8.54 17.53
C LEU A 36 14.77 -8.60 19.06
N ARG A 37 13.56 -8.59 19.62
CA ARG A 37 13.28 -8.61 21.05
C ARG A 37 12.33 -9.75 21.37
N VAL A 38 12.37 -10.22 22.62
CA VAL A 38 11.48 -11.26 23.13
C VAL A 38 10.56 -10.64 24.18
N VAL A 39 9.27 -10.92 24.10
CA VAL A 39 8.31 -10.55 25.14
C VAL A 39 8.62 -11.36 26.39
N ARG A 40 9.07 -10.68 27.47
CA ARG A 40 9.33 -11.29 28.78
C ARG A 40 8.18 -11.14 29.78
N ARG A 41 7.12 -10.42 29.40
CA ARG A 41 5.96 -10.21 30.27
C ARG A 41 5.16 -11.51 30.34
N LYS A 42 4.72 -11.89 31.55
CA LYS A 42 3.86 -13.06 31.83
C LYS A 42 2.44 -12.85 31.27
N THR A 43 2.36 -12.79 29.95
CA THR A 43 1.15 -12.61 29.13
C THR A 43 1.06 -13.79 28.17
N ASN A 44 -0.06 -13.93 27.44
CA ASN A 44 -0.21 -15.01 26.44
C ASN A 44 0.86 -14.97 25.33
N HIS A 45 1.49 -13.81 25.12
CA HIS A 45 2.55 -13.62 24.13
C HIS A 45 3.96 -13.80 24.72
N ASN A 46 4.09 -14.31 25.95
CA ASN A 46 5.40 -14.55 26.57
C ASN A 46 6.26 -15.47 25.69
N GLY A 47 7.52 -15.10 25.49
CA GLY A 47 8.45 -15.83 24.63
C GLY A 47 8.33 -15.52 23.14
N GLN A 48 7.31 -14.79 22.69
CA GLN A 48 7.20 -14.39 21.28
C GLN A 48 8.22 -13.30 20.92
N GLN A 49 8.70 -13.37 19.68
CA GLN A 49 9.71 -12.48 19.13
C GLN A 49 9.09 -11.37 18.29
N PHE A 50 9.60 -10.15 18.43
CA PHE A 50 9.18 -8.98 17.65
C PHE A 50 10.37 -8.09 17.31
N TYR A 51 10.32 -7.42 16.17
CA TYR A 51 11.23 -6.34 15.81
C TYR A 51 10.75 -5.03 16.46
N GLY A 52 11.66 -4.31 17.11
CA GLY A 52 11.38 -3.01 17.73
C GLY A 52 12.50 -2.01 17.52
N CYS A 53 12.25 -0.74 17.82
CA CYS A 53 13.25 0.32 17.69
C CYS A 53 14.51 0.01 18.51
N SER A 54 15.68 0.24 17.92
CA SER A 54 16.98 0.11 18.59
C SER A 54 17.21 1.21 19.64
N GLN A 55 16.59 2.38 19.50
CA GLN A 55 16.72 3.51 20.43
C GLN A 55 15.80 3.48 21.66
N TRP A 56 15.13 2.35 21.92
CA TRP A 56 14.32 2.17 23.12
C TRP A 56 15.18 2.19 24.41
N PRO A 57 14.72 2.79 25.53
CA PRO A 57 13.40 3.41 25.73
C PRO A 57 13.31 4.91 25.46
N ARG A 58 14.43 5.63 25.38
CA ARG A 58 14.43 7.11 25.44
C ARG A 58 13.96 7.77 24.14
N PHE A 59 14.36 7.25 22.98
CA PHE A 59 14.04 7.81 21.66
C PHE A 59 13.34 6.75 20.80
N ASP A 60 12.34 6.09 21.37
CA ASP A 60 11.61 5.02 20.70
C ASP A 60 10.51 5.58 19.76
N CYS A 61 10.59 5.26 18.47
CA CYS A 61 9.56 5.61 17.47
C CYS A 61 8.33 4.69 17.48
N LYS A 62 8.23 3.79 18.47
CA LYS A 62 7.10 2.85 18.65
C LYS A 62 6.94 1.87 17.48
N PHE A 63 7.98 1.67 16.69
CA PHE A 63 8.01 0.63 15.67
C PHE A 63 7.84 -0.75 16.33
N PHE A 64 6.94 -1.54 15.77
CA PHE A 64 6.62 -2.87 16.25
C PHE A 64 6.16 -3.75 15.08
N LEU A 65 6.81 -4.90 14.94
CA LEU A 65 6.46 -5.93 13.96
C LEU A 65 6.69 -7.31 14.58
N TRP A 66 5.68 -8.18 14.56
CA TRP A 66 5.88 -9.56 15.00
C TRP A 66 6.82 -10.29 14.04
N LYS A 67 7.72 -11.11 14.59
CA LYS A 67 8.62 -11.90 13.75
C LYS A 67 7.84 -12.88 12.86
N GLN A 68 6.79 -13.51 13.37
CA GLN A 68 6.00 -14.45 12.58
C GLN A 68 5.34 -13.77 11.37
N ASP A 69 4.84 -12.54 11.53
CA ASP A 69 4.25 -11.79 10.42
C ASP A 69 5.30 -11.47 9.35
N PHE A 70 6.52 -11.11 9.76
CA PHE A 70 7.65 -10.90 8.86
C PHE A 70 8.05 -12.18 8.12
N ASP A 71 8.18 -13.30 8.82
CA ASP A 71 8.56 -14.59 8.24
C ASP A 71 7.53 -15.02 7.18
N VAL A 72 6.23 -14.88 7.47
CA VAL A 72 5.13 -15.15 6.52
C VAL A 72 5.21 -14.23 5.29
N MET A 73 5.53 -12.95 5.47
CA MET A 73 5.71 -12.01 4.36
C MET A 73 6.91 -12.38 3.47
N ILE A 74 8.03 -12.80 4.07
CA ILE A 74 9.22 -13.22 3.33
C ILE A 74 8.96 -14.54 2.58
N GLU A 75 8.30 -15.50 3.21
CA GLU A 75 7.91 -16.76 2.55
C GLU A 75 6.97 -16.52 1.37
N ALA A 76 6.00 -15.61 1.51
CA ALA A 76 5.13 -15.21 0.41
C ALA A 76 5.93 -14.59 -0.75
N GLN A 77 6.98 -13.81 -0.45
CA GLN A 77 7.88 -13.21 -1.43
C GLN A 77 8.80 -14.24 -2.09
N ALA A 78 9.26 -15.26 -1.37
CA ALA A 78 10.15 -16.33 -1.90
C ALA A 78 9.46 -17.20 -2.97
N ASN A 79 8.13 -17.23 -2.99
CA ASN A 79 7.35 -17.87 -4.04
C ASN A 79 7.24 -17.02 -5.33
N ILE A 80 7.74 -15.78 -5.33
CA ILE A 80 7.81 -14.91 -6.51
C ILE A 80 9.06 -15.30 -7.30
N THR A 81 8.89 -16.29 -8.16
CA THR A 81 9.93 -16.67 -9.13
C THR A 81 10.24 -15.49 -10.07
N PRO A 82 11.43 -15.46 -10.69
CA PRO A 82 11.76 -14.46 -11.70
C PRO A 82 10.71 -14.38 -12.84
N SER A 83 10.10 -15.52 -13.20
CA SER A 83 9.00 -15.57 -14.18
C SER A 83 7.73 -14.83 -13.70
N SER A 84 7.41 -14.91 -12.40
CA SER A 84 6.26 -14.24 -11.79
C SER A 84 6.41 -12.72 -11.78
N TYR A 85 7.60 -12.18 -11.48
CA TYR A 85 7.80 -10.71 -11.49
C TYR A 85 7.62 -10.14 -12.91
N GLU A 86 8.08 -10.85 -13.95
CA GLU A 86 7.96 -10.40 -15.33
C GLU A 86 6.49 -10.36 -15.76
N ALA A 87 5.73 -11.40 -15.40
CA ALA A 87 4.29 -11.44 -15.63
C ALA A 87 3.57 -10.28 -14.92
N LEU A 88 3.88 -10.06 -13.64
CA LEU A 88 3.28 -8.97 -12.85
C LEU A 88 3.66 -7.59 -13.40
N ARG A 89 4.92 -7.42 -13.84
CA ARG A 89 5.40 -6.18 -14.45
C ARG A 89 4.67 -5.89 -15.76
N LYS A 90 4.48 -6.92 -16.59
CA LYS A 90 3.71 -6.80 -17.85
C LYS A 90 2.26 -6.41 -17.57
N GLN A 91 1.61 -7.07 -16.62
CA GLN A 91 0.25 -6.73 -16.21
C GLN A 91 0.14 -5.27 -15.72
N ASN A 92 1.11 -4.81 -14.92
CA ASN A 92 1.14 -3.41 -14.47
C ASN A 92 1.31 -2.42 -15.63
N LEU A 93 2.14 -2.74 -16.63
CA LEU A 93 2.30 -1.91 -17.83
C LEU A 93 0.99 -1.79 -18.62
N ASP A 94 0.30 -2.92 -18.81
CA ASP A 94 -0.99 -2.97 -19.50
C ASP A 94 -2.04 -2.13 -18.77
N LEU A 95 -2.11 -2.26 -17.43
CA LEU A 95 -2.99 -1.45 -16.58
C LEU A 95 -2.68 0.05 -16.66
N VAL A 96 -1.39 0.43 -16.71
CA VAL A 96 -0.99 1.83 -16.86
C VAL A 96 -1.43 2.39 -18.21
N GLN A 97 -1.31 1.60 -19.27
CA GLN A 97 -1.75 1.99 -20.60
C GLN A 97 -3.28 2.15 -20.67
N GLU A 98 -4.03 1.19 -20.11
CA GLU A 98 -5.49 1.28 -20.04
C GLU A 98 -5.93 2.52 -19.26
N ASN A 99 -5.32 2.78 -18.10
CA ASN A 99 -5.59 3.97 -17.30
C ASN A 99 -5.33 5.27 -18.09
N LYS A 100 -4.26 5.31 -18.89
CA LYS A 100 -3.98 6.46 -19.76
C LYS A 100 -5.06 6.65 -20.82
N MET A 101 -5.51 5.56 -21.45
CA MET A 101 -6.59 5.59 -22.45
C MET A 101 -7.92 6.03 -21.84
N LEU A 102 -8.29 5.50 -20.67
CA LEU A 102 -9.50 5.87 -19.95
C LEU A 102 -9.48 7.35 -19.54
N LYS A 103 -8.35 7.85 -19.01
CA LYS A 103 -8.17 9.28 -18.72
C LYS A 103 -8.34 10.15 -19.98
N GLY A 104 -7.82 9.71 -21.12
CA GLY A 104 -8.01 10.37 -22.41
C GLY A 104 -9.48 10.45 -22.83
N LYS A 105 -10.22 9.32 -22.73
CA LYS A 105 -11.65 9.26 -23.02
C LYS A 105 -12.46 10.20 -22.13
N ILE A 106 -12.16 10.23 -20.83
CA ILE A 106 -12.81 11.12 -19.86
C ILE A 106 -12.56 12.59 -20.21
N CYS A 107 -11.31 12.96 -20.52
CA CYS A 107 -10.96 14.33 -20.91
C CYS A 107 -11.69 14.76 -22.20
N ALA A 108 -11.73 13.89 -23.20
CA ALA A 108 -12.44 14.15 -24.45
C ALA A 108 -13.96 14.30 -24.24
N ALA A 109 -14.56 13.41 -23.44
CA ALA A 109 -15.98 13.52 -23.09
C ALA A 109 -16.26 14.83 -22.35
N ASN A 110 -15.45 15.20 -21.35
CA ASN A 110 -15.59 16.44 -20.61
C ASN A 110 -15.49 17.68 -21.53
N SER A 111 -14.56 17.69 -22.49
CA SER A 111 -14.47 18.77 -23.49
C SER A 111 -15.74 18.87 -24.35
N LYS A 112 -16.32 17.75 -24.79
CA LYS A 112 -17.59 17.74 -25.55
C LYS A 112 -18.74 18.33 -24.73
N TRP A 113 -18.88 17.91 -23.48
CA TRP A 113 -19.91 18.43 -22.57
C TRP A 113 -19.74 19.92 -22.30
N LYS A 114 -18.50 20.40 -22.09
CA LYS A 114 -18.22 21.84 -21.94
C LYS A 114 -18.61 22.66 -23.17
N LYS A 115 -18.31 22.17 -24.37
CA LYS A 115 -18.71 22.85 -25.63
C LYS A 115 -20.22 22.90 -25.79
N LEU A 116 -20.91 21.79 -25.56
CA LEU A 116 -22.37 21.73 -25.60
C LEU A 116 -22.99 22.70 -24.60
N PHE A 117 -22.51 22.70 -23.36
CA PHE A 117 -22.97 23.62 -22.33
C PHE A 117 -22.76 25.09 -22.70
N PHE A 118 -21.59 25.43 -23.26
CA PHE A 118 -21.31 26.78 -23.75
C PHE A 118 -22.25 27.21 -24.87
N VAL A 119 -22.51 26.34 -25.85
CA VAL A 119 -23.46 26.62 -26.94
C VAL A 119 -24.87 26.85 -26.40
N LEU A 120 -25.32 26.01 -25.45
CA LEU A 120 -26.63 26.19 -24.81
C LEU A 120 -26.75 27.53 -24.08
N ILE A 121 -25.69 27.95 -23.37
CA ILE A 121 -25.65 29.26 -22.71
C ILE A 121 -25.76 30.40 -23.73
N VAL A 122 -25.01 30.35 -24.83
CA VAL A 122 -25.03 31.38 -25.87
C VAL A 122 -26.40 31.50 -26.52
N ILE A 123 -27.05 30.36 -26.84
CA ILE A 123 -28.40 30.35 -27.40
C ILE A 123 -29.40 30.95 -26.40
N ALA A 124 -29.35 30.56 -25.13
CA ALA A 124 -30.23 31.08 -24.09
C ALA A 124 -30.07 32.59 -23.90
N PHE A 125 -28.83 33.10 -23.94
CA PHE A 125 -28.53 34.53 -23.84
C PHE A 125 -29.07 35.32 -25.05
N TRP A 126 -28.91 34.78 -26.26
CA TRP A 126 -29.45 35.39 -27.47
C TRP A 126 -30.99 35.48 -27.43
N LEU A 127 -31.66 34.40 -27.02
CA LEU A 127 -33.12 34.39 -26.81
C LEU A 127 -33.58 35.40 -25.76
N TYR A 128 -32.80 35.61 -24.70
CA TYR A 128 -33.09 36.61 -23.66
C TYR A 128 -33.01 38.05 -24.20
N LEU A 129 -31.97 38.36 -24.99
CA LEU A 129 -31.81 39.70 -25.59
C LEU A 129 -32.79 40.00 -26.72
N SER A 130 -33.36 38.97 -27.35
CA SER A 130 -34.36 39.13 -28.41
C SER A 130 -35.80 39.38 -27.91
N LYS A 131 -36.00 39.46 -26.59
CA LYS A 131 -37.27 39.68 -25.91
C LYS A 131 -37.38 41.10 -25.41
#